data_AF-A0A1E7FZW0-F1
#
_entry.id   AF-A0A1E7FZW0-F1
#
_cell.length_a   1.000
_cell.length_b   1.000
_cell.length_c   1.000
_cell.angle_alpha   90.00
_cell.angle_beta   90.00
_cell.angle_gamma   90.00
#
_symmetry.space_group_name_H-M   'P 1'
#
loop_
_entity.id
_entity.type
_entity.pdbx_description
1 polymer ?
#
loop_
_entity_poly.entity_id
_entity_poly.type
_entity_poly.pdbx_seq_one_letter_code
_entity_poly.pdbx_strand_id
1 'polypeptide(L)'
;MSGSDLAPFVAAVLRDSTVDKLKNENDGLRELLEERLLLQITGQDGAPIHYEISMKNGTSKQGDNERDLWVVNMMIGSNNKEENTTFDDNNDVIPLDSIIIGKFLEIWVGGQFLQRFDFYTCRVRRMCFNMIGTNDGFDRNMKDVPQMGLIAILPTLDASISSSVPIIYAKFGPILFDEYHNLPQQLSMGDLYSLIRASNNGTPKFLMVQKLLFRKTLRALVTVATTVIAANGIEDEEDDDDDNDNGDAEL
;
A
#
# COMPACT_ATOMS: atom_id res chain seq x y z
N MET A 1 -39.46 5.56 -53.06
CA MET A 1 -38.39 5.92 -52.09
C MET A 1 -38.33 4.80 -51.07
N SER A 2 -37.32 3.94 -51.21
CA SER A 2 -37.12 2.74 -50.40
C SER A 2 -36.48 3.16 -49.07
N GLY A 3 -37.04 2.72 -47.94
CA GLY A 3 -36.57 3.04 -46.58
C GLY A 3 -35.23 2.39 -46.20
N SER A 4 -34.31 2.24 -47.14
CA SER A 4 -33.07 1.46 -47.01
C SER A 4 -31.82 2.32 -46.76
N ASP A 5 -31.84 3.61 -47.08
CA ASP A 5 -30.65 4.48 -46.93
C ASP A 5 -30.48 5.06 -45.52
N LEU A 6 -31.49 4.92 -44.66
CA LEU A 6 -31.46 5.44 -43.28
C LEU A 6 -30.91 4.43 -42.27
N ALA A 7 -30.95 3.13 -42.58
CA ALA A 7 -30.56 2.06 -41.67
C ALA A 7 -29.07 2.04 -41.32
N PRO A 8 -28.11 2.26 -42.26
CA PRO A 8 -26.68 2.30 -41.94
C PRO A 8 -26.33 3.50 -41.04
N PHE A 9 -26.96 4.66 -41.30
CA PHE A 9 -26.74 5.88 -40.53
C PHE A 9 -27.29 5.76 -39.10
N VAL A 10 -28.49 5.17 -38.96
CA VAL A 10 -29.08 4.89 -37.64
C VAL A 10 -28.27 3.82 -36.90
N ALA A 11 -27.73 2.80 -37.59
CA ALA A 11 -26.87 1.80 -36.98
C ALA A 11 -25.51 2.37 -36.52
N ALA A 12 -24.92 3.29 -37.29
CA ALA A 12 -23.68 3.99 -36.92
C ALA A 12 -23.90 4.94 -35.73
N VAL A 13 -24.96 5.76 -35.76
CA VAL A 13 -25.28 6.71 -34.67
C VAL A 13 -25.72 5.98 -33.39
N LEU A 14 -26.42 4.84 -33.51
CA LEU A 14 -26.74 4.00 -32.34
C LEU A 14 -25.50 3.28 -31.80
N ARG A 15 -24.53 2.90 -32.66
CA ARG A 15 -23.24 2.38 -32.20
C ARG A 15 -22.46 3.46 -31.45
N ASP A 16 -22.31 4.65 -31.99
CA ASP A 16 -21.56 5.73 -31.33
C ASP A 16 -22.20 6.14 -30.00
N SER A 17 -23.50 6.41 -29.97
CA SER A 17 -24.17 6.83 -28.73
C SER A 17 -24.28 5.72 -27.67
N THR A 18 -24.26 4.45 -28.06
CA THR A 18 -24.23 3.32 -27.11
C THR A 18 -22.80 3.07 -26.62
N VAL A 19 -21.80 3.16 -27.50
CA VAL A 19 -20.38 3.05 -27.16
C VAL A 19 -19.98 4.17 -26.20
N ASP A 20 -20.37 5.43 -26.47
CA ASP A 20 -20.09 6.56 -25.58
C ASP A 20 -20.73 6.38 -24.19
N LYS A 21 -21.95 5.85 -24.12
CA LYS A 21 -22.60 5.55 -22.84
C LYS A 21 -21.87 4.45 -22.07
N LEU A 22 -21.51 3.36 -22.75
CA LEU A 22 -20.76 2.27 -22.14
C LEU A 22 -19.36 2.72 -21.69
N LYS A 23 -18.70 3.60 -22.45
CA LYS A 23 -17.42 4.19 -22.07
C LYS A 23 -17.55 5.03 -20.80
N ASN A 24 -18.52 5.95 -20.75
CA ASN A 24 -18.78 6.77 -19.56
C ASN A 24 -19.15 5.92 -18.34
N GLU A 25 -19.96 4.86 -18.52
CA GLU A 25 -20.27 3.92 -17.44
C GLU A 25 -19.02 3.15 -16.97
N ASN A 26 -18.16 2.71 -17.88
CA ASN A 26 -16.91 2.02 -17.56
C ASN A 26 -15.93 2.94 -16.81
N ASP A 27 -15.80 4.20 -17.24
CA ASP A 27 -14.98 5.20 -16.57
C ASP A 27 -15.48 5.47 -15.15
N GLY A 28 -16.80 5.63 -14.96
CA GLY A 28 -17.40 5.79 -13.63
C GLY A 28 -17.23 4.56 -12.74
N LEU A 29 -17.31 3.35 -13.31
CA LEU A 29 -17.05 2.10 -12.58
C LEU A 29 -15.58 1.96 -12.18
N ARG A 30 -14.65 2.40 -13.03
CA ARG A 30 -13.21 2.43 -12.73
C ARG A 30 -12.90 3.38 -11.58
N GLU A 31 -13.47 4.58 -11.59
CA GLU A 31 -13.32 5.57 -10.52
C GLU A 31 -13.83 5.02 -9.17
N LEU A 32 -15.06 4.52 -9.13
CA LEU A 32 -15.64 3.90 -7.93
C LEU A 32 -14.80 2.73 -7.39
N LEU A 33 -14.11 2.03 -8.28
CA LEU A 33 -13.27 0.91 -7.89
C LEU A 33 -11.91 1.37 -7.34
N GLU A 34 -11.32 2.45 -7.87
CA GLU A 34 -10.15 3.08 -7.26
C GLU A 34 -10.48 3.57 -5.85
N GLU A 35 -11.63 4.24 -5.68
CA GLU A 35 -12.09 4.66 -4.37
C GLU A 35 -12.22 3.48 -3.41
N ARG A 36 -12.83 2.37 -3.84
CA ARG A 36 -13.01 1.16 -3.00
C ARG A 36 -11.71 0.46 -2.62
N LEU A 37 -10.66 0.65 -3.40
CA LEU A 37 -9.35 0.05 -3.15
C LEU A 37 -8.38 1.01 -2.47
N LEU A 38 -8.82 2.24 -2.17
CA LEU A 38 -8.06 3.21 -1.43
C LEU A 38 -7.77 2.69 -0.01
N LEU A 39 -6.50 2.49 0.30
CA LEU A 39 -6.00 2.17 1.63
C LEU A 39 -5.53 3.46 2.30
N GLN A 40 -6.05 3.74 3.49
CA GLN A 40 -5.64 4.87 4.30
C GLN A 40 -5.14 4.39 5.67
N ILE A 41 -4.03 4.99 6.13
CA ILE A 41 -3.57 4.88 7.51
C ILE A 41 -3.86 6.23 8.16
N THR A 42 -4.57 6.19 9.28
CA THR A 42 -5.10 7.41 9.90
C THR A 42 -4.90 7.39 11.41
N GLY A 43 -5.13 8.55 12.04
CA GLY A 43 -5.28 8.68 13.48
C GLY A 43 -6.64 8.18 13.98
N GLN A 44 -7.25 8.92 14.90
CA GLN A 44 -8.53 8.55 15.49
C GLN A 44 -9.69 8.96 14.57
N ASP A 45 -10.67 8.06 14.40
CA ASP A 45 -11.91 8.34 13.65
C ASP A 45 -11.63 8.76 12.19
N GLY A 46 -10.61 8.17 11.57
CA GLY A 46 -10.22 8.46 10.19
C GLY A 46 -9.36 9.72 10.00
N ALA A 47 -8.97 10.43 11.08
CA ALA A 47 -8.18 11.66 10.98
C ALA A 47 -7.06 11.79 12.05
N PRO A 48 -5.93 12.44 11.72
CA PRO A 48 -5.51 12.86 10.38
C PRO A 48 -5.18 11.65 9.50
N ILE A 49 -5.21 11.83 8.18
CA ILE A 49 -4.72 10.83 7.22
C ILE A 49 -3.20 10.96 7.17
N HIS A 50 -2.49 9.86 7.46
CA HIS A 50 -1.04 9.77 7.46
C HIS A 50 -0.49 9.18 6.16
N TYR A 51 -1.19 8.22 5.60
CA TYR A 51 -0.83 7.61 4.31
C TYR A 51 -2.09 7.33 3.51
N GLU A 52 -1.95 7.42 2.19
CA GLU A 52 -2.97 7.07 1.23
C GLU A 52 -2.31 6.33 0.05
N ILE A 53 -2.80 5.12 -0.26
CA ILE A 53 -2.25 4.29 -1.34
C ILE A 53 -3.34 3.36 -1.90
N SER A 54 -3.22 2.92 -3.15
CA SER A 54 -4.11 1.90 -3.69
C SER A 54 -3.70 0.49 -3.25
N MET A 55 -4.67 -0.31 -2.80
CA MET A 55 -4.49 -1.75 -2.53
C MET A 55 -4.03 -2.53 -3.76
N LYS A 56 -4.24 -2.01 -4.97
CA LYS A 56 -3.75 -2.59 -6.23
C LYS A 56 -2.22 -2.66 -6.30
N ASN A 57 -1.54 -1.75 -5.59
CA ASN A 57 -0.08 -1.69 -5.54
C ASN A 57 0.52 -2.77 -4.62
N GLY A 58 -0.32 -3.66 -4.08
CA GLY A 58 0.14 -4.79 -3.31
C GLY A 58 0.68 -5.94 -4.17
N THR A 59 1.44 -6.81 -3.53
CA THR A 59 1.96 -8.03 -4.15
C THR A 59 1.63 -9.23 -3.30
N SER A 60 1.34 -10.36 -3.94
CA SER A 60 1.17 -11.62 -3.21
C SER A 60 2.54 -12.15 -2.80
N LYS A 61 2.75 -12.35 -1.51
CA LYS A 61 3.89 -13.12 -0.99
C LYS A 61 3.40 -14.44 -0.41
N GLN A 62 3.94 -15.52 -0.96
CA GLN A 62 3.83 -16.84 -0.36
C GLN A 62 4.89 -16.92 0.74
N GLY A 63 4.48 -16.92 2.00
CA GLY A 63 5.40 -17.17 3.10
C GLY A 63 5.71 -18.66 3.23
N ASP A 64 6.86 -19.00 3.80
CA ASP A 64 7.28 -20.39 4.08
C ASP A 64 6.27 -21.18 4.95
N ASN A 65 5.35 -20.48 5.63
CA ASN A 65 4.31 -21.04 6.49
C ASN A 65 2.89 -20.89 5.90
N GLU A 66 2.71 -21.16 4.60
CA GLU A 66 1.41 -21.36 3.90
C GLU A 66 0.36 -20.23 3.99
N ARG A 67 0.68 -19.08 4.57
CA ARG A 67 -0.23 -17.94 4.58
C ARG A 67 0.05 -17.08 3.36
N ASP A 68 -0.82 -17.18 2.37
CA ASP A 68 -0.90 -16.19 1.29
C ASP A 68 -1.16 -14.81 1.91
N LEU A 69 -0.16 -13.95 1.87
CA LEU A 69 -0.25 -12.58 2.35
C LEU A 69 -0.25 -11.62 1.17
N TRP A 70 -1.15 -10.64 1.22
CA TRP A 70 -1.11 -9.49 0.32
C TRP A 70 -0.30 -8.39 0.98
N VAL A 71 0.79 -7.98 0.35
CA VAL A 71 1.76 -7.03 0.91
C VAL A 71 1.67 -5.73 0.14
N VAL A 72 1.19 -4.68 0.77
CA VAL A 72 1.19 -3.32 0.22
C VAL A 72 2.44 -2.60 0.72
N ASN A 73 3.29 -2.14 -0.21
CA ASN A 73 4.46 -1.34 0.12
C ASN A 73 4.05 0.13 0.13
N MET A 74 4.32 0.85 1.22
CA MET A 74 3.90 2.24 1.39
C MET A 74 4.88 3.25 0.78
N MET A 75 6.13 2.83 0.52
CA MET A 75 7.13 3.69 -0.13
C MET A 75 6.97 3.59 -1.65
N ILE A 76 6.26 4.55 -2.24
CA ILE A 76 6.10 4.69 -3.69
C ILE A 76 7.30 5.49 -4.20
N GLY A 77 8.31 4.82 -4.77
CA GLY A 77 9.47 5.52 -5.35
C GLY A 77 10.67 4.67 -5.74
N SER A 78 10.90 3.51 -5.11
CA SER A 78 12.01 2.62 -5.51
C SER A 78 11.52 1.49 -6.41
N ASN A 79 11.04 1.86 -7.59
CA ASN A 79 11.15 0.93 -8.72
C ASN A 79 12.65 0.74 -8.98
N ASN A 80 13.17 -0.42 -8.60
CA ASN A 80 14.54 -0.89 -8.89
C ASN A 80 15.67 -0.11 -8.18
N LYS A 81 15.95 -0.49 -6.93
CA LYS A 81 17.27 -0.90 -6.43
C LYS A 81 17.26 -0.92 -4.90
N GLU A 82 17.71 -2.02 -4.34
CA GLU A 82 18.19 -2.09 -2.96
C GLU A 82 19.44 -1.21 -2.82
N GLU A 83 19.34 0.11 -2.83
CA GLU A 83 20.51 0.96 -2.61
C GLU A 83 20.05 2.35 -2.14
N ASN A 84 20.32 2.65 -0.87
CA ASN A 84 20.42 4.00 -0.29
C ASN A 84 19.41 5.03 -0.81
N THR A 85 18.15 4.95 -0.38
CA THR A 85 17.26 6.10 -0.47
C THR A 85 17.66 7.11 0.60
N THR A 86 18.48 8.08 0.21
CA THR A 86 18.52 9.38 0.87
C THR A 86 17.10 9.94 0.87
N PHE A 87 16.68 10.34 2.06
CA PHE A 87 15.39 10.92 2.42
C PHE A 87 14.97 11.98 1.39
N ASP A 88 13.81 11.80 0.77
CA ASP A 88 13.09 12.93 0.16
C ASP A 88 12.06 13.40 1.17
N ASP A 89 12.12 14.69 1.48
CA ASP A 89 11.71 15.28 2.74
C ASP A 89 10.17 15.38 2.92
N ASN A 90 9.74 15.04 4.14
CA ASN A 90 8.54 15.51 4.87
C ASN A 90 7.18 14.78 4.78
N ASN A 91 6.87 13.93 3.80
CA ASN A 91 5.49 13.39 3.70
C ASN A 91 5.31 11.95 4.24
N ASP A 92 6.38 11.17 4.40
CA ASP A 92 6.26 9.74 4.72
C ASP A 92 6.62 9.39 6.18
N VAL A 93 6.52 10.36 7.11
CA VAL A 93 6.82 10.16 8.53
C VAL A 93 5.69 10.65 9.43
N ILE A 94 5.25 9.78 10.34
CA ILE A 94 4.29 10.11 11.39
C ILE A 94 5.06 10.52 12.65
N PRO A 95 4.82 11.73 13.20
CA PRO A 95 5.35 12.08 14.50
C PRO A 95 4.82 11.12 15.58
N LEU A 96 5.72 10.48 16.34
CA LEU A 96 5.35 9.53 17.39
C LEU A 96 4.44 10.17 18.44
N ASP A 97 4.66 11.45 18.76
CA ASP A 97 3.82 12.21 19.68
C ASP A 97 2.37 12.32 19.18
N SER A 98 2.14 12.44 17.86
CA SER A 98 0.80 12.46 17.27
C SER A 98 0.09 11.13 17.46
N ILE A 99 0.81 10.01 17.32
CA ILE A 99 0.27 8.66 17.55
C ILE A 99 -0.07 8.47 19.03
N ILE A 100 0.71 9.03 19.94
CA ILE A 100 0.50 8.91 21.38
C ILE A 100 -0.70 9.71 21.84
N ILE A 101 -0.84 10.94 21.33
CA ILE A 101 -2.00 11.79 21.63
C ILE A 101 -3.27 11.13 21.10
N GLY A 102 -3.22 10.65 19.85
CA GLY A 102 -4.34 9.94 19.22
C GLY A 102 -4.58 8.53 19.77
N LYS A 103 -3.60 7.94 20.47
CA LYS A 103 -3.56 6.58 21.07
C LYS A 103 -3.74 5.41 20.10
N PHE A 104 -4.07 5.67 18.85
CA PHE A 104 -4.45 4.66 17.88
C PHE A 104 -3.86 4.98 16.50
N LEU A 105 -3.59 3.92 15.75
CA LEU A 105 -3.50 3.95 14.30
C LEU A 105 -4.67 3.16 13.73
N GLU A 106 -5.38 3.73 12.77
CA GLU A 106 -6.50 3.06 12.11
C GLU A 106 -6.19 2.79 10.64
N ILE A 107 -6.60 1.61 10.19
CA ILE A 107 -6.50 1.18 8.81
C ILE A 107 -7.90 1.19 8.20
N TRP A 108 -8.03 1.90 7.10
CA TRP A 108 -9.28 2.05 6.34
C TRP A 108 -9.06 1.56 4.91
N VAL A 109 -10.06 0.88 4.34
CA VAL A 109 -10.05 0.46 2.93
C VAL A 109 -11.38 0.85 2.30
N GLY A 110 -11.34 1.64 1.23
CA GLY A 110 -12.54 2.06 0.52
C GLY A 110 -13.53 2.84 1.37
N GLY A 111 -13.02 3.69 2.28
CA GLY A 111 -13.83 4.41 3.27
C GLY A 111 -14.42 3.54 4.38
N GLN A 112 -14.10 2.23 4.43
CA GLN A 112 -14.53 1.33 5.49
C GLN A 112 -13.42 1.09 6.50
N PHE A 113 -13.77 1.21 7.78
CA PHE A 113 -12.87 0.88 8.88
C PHE A 113 -12.55 -0.61 8.86
N LEU A 114 -11.26 -0.94 8.86
CA LEU A 114 -10.80 -2.33 8.81
C LEU A 114 -10.21 -2.78 10.15
N GLN A 115 -9.29 -2.00 10.72
CA GLN A 115 -8.59 -2.39 11.92
C GLN A 115 -7.99 -1.20 12.66
N ARG A 116 -7.99 -1.29 13.99
CA ARG A 116 -7.32 -0.34 14.89
C ARG A 116 -6.14 -1.00 15.60
N PHE A 117 -5.03 -0.27 15.69
CA PHE A 117 -3.84 -0.61 16.46
C PHE A 117 -3.74 0.35 17.64
N ASP A 118 -4.05 -0.15 18.82
CA ASP A 118 -3.96 0.62 20.07
C ASP A 118 -2.53 0.65 20.58
N PHE A 119 -2.01 1.85 20.79
CA PHE A 119 -0.64 2.09 21.19
C PHE A 119 -0.24 1.40 22.50
N TYR A 120 -1.17 1.23 23.44
CA TYR A 120 -0.88 0.61 24.74
C TYR A 120 -0.93 -0.91 24.70
N THR A 121 -1.64 -1.48 23.73
CA THR A 121 -1.90 -2.93 23.69
C THR A 121 -1.24 -3.63 22.51
N CYS A 122 -0.93 -2.89 21.44
CA CYS A 122 -0.16 -3.39 20.31
C CYS A 122 1.26 -3.77 20.74
N ARG A 123 1.72 -4.86 20.15
CA ARG A 123 3.06 -5.39 20.39
C ARG A 123 3.97 -4.90 19.30
N VAL A 124 5.09 -4.34 19.70
CA VAL A 124 6.20 -4.04 18.82
C VAL A 124 7.23 -5.15 18.96
N ARG A 125 7.66 -5.68 17.82
CA ARG A 125 8.82 -6.56 17.73
C ARG A 125 9.94 -5.82 17.05
N ARG A 126 11.09 -5.80 17.69
CA ARG A 126 12.33 -5.40 17.06
C ARG A 126 12.65 -6.40 15.95
N MET A 127 12.96 -5.91 14.75
CA MET A 127 13.40 -6.78 13.66
C MET A 127 14.91 -7.01 13.78
N CYS A 128 15.28 -8.21 14.19
CA CYS A 128 16.65 -8.70 14.07
C CYS A 128 16.77 -9.56 12.81
N PHE A 129 18.00 -9.68 12.29
CA PHE A 129 18.34 -10.37 11.04
C PHE A 129 17.48 -11.59 10.68
N ASN A 130 17.19 -11.71 9.37
CA ASN A 130 16.83 -12.94 8.67
C ASN A 130 15.39 -13.48 8.75
N MET A 131 14.36 -12.73 9.15
CA MET A 131 13.00 -13.28 9.01
C MET A 131 12.41 -13.15 7.59
N ILE A 132 12.76 -12.13 6.78
CA ILE A 132 12.20 -11.95 5.41
C ILE A 132 13.15 -11.11 4.53
N GLY A 133 14.45 -11.44 4.46
CA GLY A 133 15.42 -10.72 3.62
C GLY A 133 15.53 -9.20 3.90
N THR A 134 15.09 -8.75 5.07
CA THR A 134 15.10 -7.35 5.47
C THR A 134 16.20 -7.15 6.51
N ASN A 135 17.13 -6.23 6.22
CA ASN A 135 18.12 -5.76 7.18
C ASN A 135 17.39 -5.01 8.32
N ASP A 136 18.02 -4.89 9.49
CA ASP A 136 17.50 -4.17 10.68
C ASP A 136 17.24 -2.67 10.44
N GLY A 137 17.55 -2.18 9.24
CA GLY A 137 17.34 -0.81 8.80
C GLY A 137 18.59 0.07 8.94
N PHE A 138 19.66 -0.44 9.56
CA PHE A 138 20.88 0.32 9.85
C PHE A 138 21.96 0.12 8.80
N ASP A 139 22.63 1.22 8.46
CA ASP A 139 23.99 1.21 7.93
C ASP A 139 24.97 0.91 9.06
N ARG A 140 25.57 -0.28 8.98
CA ARG A 140 26.54 -0.79 9.96
C ARG A 140 27.88 -0.05 9.94
N ASN A 141 28.15 0.76 8.91
CA ASN A 141 29.33 1.61 8.86
C ASN A 141 29.11 2.94 9.60
N MET A 142 27.88 3.27 9.97
CA MET A 142 27.49 4.51 10.64
C MET A 142 26.79 4.27 11.99
N LYS A 143 27.29 3.33 12.80
CA LYS A 143 26.64 2.90 14.06
C LYS A 143 26.48 4.02 15.09
N ASP A 144 27.41 4.98 15.09
CA ASP A 144 27.44 6.10 16.03
C ASP A 144 26.55 7.27 15.57
N VAL A 145 25.91 7.14 14.40
CA VAL A 145 24.97 8.11 13.86
C VAL A 145 23.54 7.62 14.12
N PRO A 146 22.65 8.45 14.68
CA PRO A 146 21.24 8.10 14.84
C PRO A 146 20.56 7.79 13.49
N GLN A 147 19.89 6.64 13.40
CA GLN A 147 19.26 6.13 12.18
C GLN A 147 17.84 5.60 12.46
N MET A 148 17.12 5.16 11.42
CA MET A 148 15.77 4.61 11.53
C MET A 148 15.81 3.08 11.65
N GLY A 149 15.48 2.54 12.82
CA GLY A 149 15.45 1.10 13.09
C GLY A 149 14.14 0.42 12.70
N LEU A 150 14.22 -0.80 12.15
CA LEU A 150 13.06 -1.53 11.65
C LEU A 150 12.27 -2.24 12.77
N ILE A 151 10.96 -2.09 12.77
CA ILE A 151 10.05 -2.76 13.72
C ILE A 151 8.87 -3.40 12.99
N ALA A 152 8.29 -4.40 13.64
CA ALA A 152 6.99 -4.94 13.29
C ALA A 152 5.99 -4.58 14.39
N ILE A 153 4.88 -3.94 14.02
CA ILE A 153 3.75 -3.65 14.89
C ILE A 153 2.70 -4.72 14.64
N LEU A 154 2.32 -5.40 15.71
CA LEU A 154 1.35 -6.48 15.70
C LEU A 154 0.16 -6.10 16.57
N PRO A 155 -1.06 -6.55 16.22
CA PRO A 155 -2.19 -6.44 17.11
C PRO A 155 -1.96 -7.27 18.40
N THR A 156 -2.85 -7.08 19.38
CA THR A 156 -2.90 -7.89 20.59
C THR A 156 -2.97 -9.39 20.27
N LEU A 157 -2.52 -10.24 21.19
CA LEU A 157 -2.41 -11.69 20.97
C LEU A 157 -3.76 -12.27 20.49
N ASP A 158 -4.85 -11.86 21.13
CA ASP A 158 -6.21 -12.31 20.83
C ASP A 158 -6.69 -11.85 19.44
N ALA A 159 -6.36 -10.61 19.06
CA ALA A 159 -6.69 -10.08 17.74
C ALA A 159 -5.80 -10.64 16.63
N SER A 160 -4.59 -11.12 16.91
CA SER A 160 -3.62 -11.53 15.88
C SER A 160 -4.06 -12.72 15.03
N ILE A 161 -4.93 -13.59 15.55
CA ILE A 161 -5.38 -14.81 14.87
C ILE A 161 -6.43 -14.48 13.80
N SER A 162 -7.32 -13.53 14.08
CA SER A 162 -8.44 -13.11 13.21
C SER A 162 -8.19 -11.80 12.48
N SER A 163 -7.14 -11.06 12.84
CA SER A 163 -6.83 -9.75 12.29
C SER A 163 -6.62 -9.78 10.78
N SER A 164 -7.35 -8.92 10.08
CA SER A 164 -7.24 -8.66 8.64
C SER A 164 -5.87 -8.11 8.27
N VAL A 165 -5.29 -7.28 9.14
CA VAL A 165 -3.96 -6.68 9.04
C VAL A 165 -3.05 -7.25 10.14
N PRO A 166 -2.48 -8.46 9.97
CA PRO A 166 -1.74 -9.12 11.04
C PRO A 166 -0.45 -8.39 11.44
N ILE A 167 0.17 -7.64 10.53
CA ILE A 167 1.47 -6.99 10.75
C ILE A 167 1.55 -5.68 9.97
N ILE A 168 2.05 -4.63 10.61
CA ILE A 168 2.57 -3.42 9.98
C ILE A 168 4.10 -3.44 10.15
N TYR A 169 4.85 -3.38 9.05
CA TYR A 169 6.28 -3.11 9.10
C TYR A 169 6.50 -1.61 9.05
N ALA A 170 7.28 -1.11 9.98
CA ALA A 170 7.59 0.31 10.07
C ALA A 170 9.05 0.50 10.50
N LYS A 171 9.61 1.69 10.27
CA LYS A 171 10.85 2.11 10.90
C LYS A 171 10.55 3.18 11.93
N PHE A 172 11.31 3.22 13.02
CA PHE A 172 11.21 4.29 14.01
C PHE A 172 12.59 4.87 14.30
N GLY A 173 12.63 6.14 14.66
CA GLY A 173 13.88 6.82 14.91
C GLY A 173 13.74 8.33 14.88
N PRO A 174 14.86 9.07 14.81
CA PRO A 174 16.23 8.52 14.75
C PRO A 174 16.68 7.94 16.11
N ILE A 175 17.40 6.81 16.13
CA ILE A 175 17.93 6.11 17.32
C ILE A 175 19.34 5.55 17.04
N LEU A 176 20.21 5.44 18.04
CA LEU A 176 21.53 4.82 17.87
C LEU A 176 21.45 3.30 17.69
N PHE A 177 22.42 2.73 16.99
CA PHE A 177 22.47 1.29 16.73
C PHE A 177 22.46 0.46 18.00
N ASP A 178 23.28 0.81 18.99
CA ASP A 178 23.38 0.07 20.26
C ASP A 178 22.11 0.19 21.08
N GLU A 179 21.46 1.35 21.10
CA GLU A 179 20.17 1.55 21.79
C GLU A 179 19.08 0.67 21.20
N TYR A 180 18.97 0.64 19.87
CA TYR A 180 18.05 -0.25 19.16
C TYR A 180 18.33 -1.73 19.46
N HIS A 181 19.61 -2.13 19.50
CA HIS A 181 20.01 -3.50 19.80
C HIS A 181 19.89 -3.88 21.28
N ASN A 182 19.76 -2.91 22.17
CA ASN A 182 19.47 -3.12 23.58
C ASN A 182 17.96 -3.16 23.88
N LEU A 183 17.10 -2.83 22.91
CA LEU A 183 15.66 -2.98 23.08
C LEU A 183 15.26 -4.45 23.32
N PRO A 184 14.27 -4.71 24.19
CA PRO A 184 13.66 -6.02 24.28
C PRO A 184 13.18 -6.50 22.90
N GLN A 185 13.26 -7.81 22.66
CA GLN A 185 12.81 -8.39 21.39
C GLN A 185 11.33 -8.09 21.10
N GLN A 186 10.53 -8.00 22.16
CA GLN A 186 9.12 -7.67 22.09
C GLN A 186 8.75 -6.77 23.28
N LEU A 187 7.98 -5.73 23.01
CA LEU A 187 7.49 -4.76 23.99
C LEU A 187 6.18 -4.13 23.50
N SER A 188 5.45 -3.41 24.34
CA SER A 188 4.34 -2.59 23.84
C SER A 188 4.86 -1.34 23.14
N MET A 189 4.06 -0.71 22.28
CA MET A 189 4.46 0.56 21.65
C MET A 189 4.59 1.68 22.71
N GLY A 190 3.76 1.65 23.75
CA GLY A 190 3.89 2.49 24.95
C GLY A 190 5.21 2.35 25.69
N ASP A 191 5.64 1.11 25.92
CA ASP A 191 6.93 0.82 26.56
C ASP A 191 8.08 1.26 25.66
N LEU A 192 7.98 1.02 24.35
CA LEU A 192 8.99 1.43 23.37
C LEU A 192 9.23 2.92 23.47
N TYR A 193 8.16 3.72 23.38
CA TYR A 193 8.26 5.17 23.49
C TYR A 193 8.81 5.63 24.85
N SER A 194 8.38 5.01 25.95
CA SER A 194 8.84 5.39 27.30
C SER A 194 10.33 5.11 27.50
N LEU A 195 10.79 3.93 27.06
CA LEU A 195 12.18 3.48 27.16
C LEU A 195 13.10 4.36 26.30
N ILE A 196 12.60 4.76 25.14
CA ILE A 196 13.27 5.68 24.23
C ILE A 196 13.34 7.11 24.78
N ARG A 197 12.24 7.63 25.34
CA ARG A 197 12.19 8.99 25.90
C ARG A 197 13.11 9.16 27.10
N ALA A 198 13.36 8.06 27.82
CA ALA A 198 14.33 8.02 28.90
C ALA A 198 15.79 8.00 28.40
N SER A 199 16.04 7.73 27.10
CA SER A 199 17.38 7.83 26.54
C SER A 199 17.76 9.27 26.23
N ASN A 200 18.99 9.63 26.57
CA ASN A 200 19.55 10.97 26.39
C ASN A 200 20.06 11.23 24.96
N ASN A 201 20.14 10.20 24.10
CA ASN A 201 20.82 10.29 22.81
C ASN A 201 19.84 10.11 21.64
N GLY A 202 19.17 11.20 21.27
CA GLY A 202 18.28 11.19 20.11
C GLY A 202 17.02 10.39 20.41
N THR A 203 16.03 11.05 21.00
CA THR A 203 14.69 10.48 21.16
C THR A 203 14.09 10.23 19.79
N PRO A 204 13.71 8.98 19.43
CA PRO A 204 12.82 8.73 18.31
C PRO A 204 11.63 9.68 18.29
N LYS A 205 11.49 10.34 17.15
CA LYS A 205 10.44 11.34 16.92
C LYS A 205 9.45 10.86 15.88
N PHE A 206 9.85 9.89 15.06
CA PHE A 206 9.15 9.54 13.85
C PHE A 206 8.93 8.05 13.74
N LEU A 207 7.77 7.70 13.18
CA LEU A 207 7.40 6.38 12.70
C LEU A 207 7.18 6.47 11.19
N MET A 208 7.81 5.60 10.43
CA MET A 208 7.65 5.49 8.99
C MET A 208 7.06 4.13 8.66
N VAL A 209 5.82 4.08 8.19
CA VAL A 209 5.23 2.82 7.78
C VAL A 209 5.85 2.39 6.45
N GLN A 210 6.37 1.17 6.39
CA GLN A 210 7.00 0.64 5.18
C GLN A 210 6.08 -0.30 4.43
N LYS A 211 5.40 -1.21 5.14
CA LYS A 211 4.57 -2.26 4.52
C LYS A 211 3.39 -2.64 5.40
N LEU A 212 2.26 -2.96 4.78
CA LEU A 212 1.12 -3.62 5.42
C LEU A 212 0.94 -5.01 4.86
N LEU A 213 0.72 -5.97 5.76
CA LEU A 213 0.36 -7.34 5.40
C LEU A 213 -1.14 -7.51 5.63
N PHE A 214 -1.83 -8.02 4.61
CA PHE A 214 -3.23 -8.38 4.66
C PHE A 214 -3.43 -9.88 4.47
N ARG A 215 -4.41 -10.44 5.16
CA ARG A 215 -4.81 -11.85 4.96
C ARG A 215 -5.57 -12.06 3.65
N LYS A 216 -5.53 -13.30 3.16
CA LYS A 216 -6.11 -13.77 1.88
C LYS A 216 -7.57 -13.37 1.63
N THR A 217 -8.41 -13.23 2.64
CA THR A 217 -9.82 -12.85 2.46
C THR A 217 -9.96 -11.47 1.81
N LEU A 218 -9.08 -10.53 2.12
CA LEU A 218 -9.05 -9.22 1.46
C LEU A 218 -8.41 -9.27 0.07
N ARG A 219 -7.43 -10.16 -0.15
CA ARG A 219 -6.86 -10.41 -1.49
C ARG A 219 -7.91 -10.86 -2.49
N ALA A 220 -8.86 -11.70 -2.09
CA ALA A 220 -9.93 -12.15 -2.97
C ALA A 220 -10.77 -10.97 -3.49
N LEU A 221 -11.08 -9.99 -2.63
CA LEU A 221 -11.77 -8.76 -3.02
C LEU A 221 -10.95 -7.93 -4.01
N VAL A 222 -9.64 -7.75 -3.76
CA VAL A 222 -8.74 -7.03 -4.66
C VAL A 222 -8.63 -7.75 -6.01
N THR A 223 -8.51 -9.08 -6.02
CA THR A 223 -8.34 -9.87 -7.24
C THR A 223 -9.60 -9.83 -8.10
N VAL A 224 -10.79 -9.99 -7.49
CA VAL A 224 -12.06 -9.83 -8.19
C VAL A 224 -12.20 -8.42 -8.75
N ALA A 225 -11.87 -7.39 -7.97
CA ALA A 225 -11.88 -6.02 -8.44
C ALA A 225 -10.95 -5.81 -9.66
N THR A 226 -9.69 -6.25 -9.60
CA THR A 226 -8.72 -6.06 -10.69
C THR A 226 -9.04 -6.87 -11.93
N THR A 227 -9.57 -8.09 -11.79
CA THR A 227 -9.94 -8.94 -12.93
C THR A 227 -11.16 -8.41 -13.67
N VAL A 228 -12.11 -7.78 -12.98
CA VAL A 228 -13.22 -7.05 -13.62
C VAL A 228 -12.71 -5.86 -14.45
N ILE A 229 -11.65 -5.16 -14.02
CA ILE A 229 -11.03 -4.09 -14.81
C ILE A 229 -10.40 -4.63 -16.09
N ALA A 230 -9.64 -5.72 -15.98
CA ALA A 230 -8.96 -6.33 -17.13
C ALA A 230 -9.95 -6.92 -18.13
N ALA A 231 -11.06 -7.49 -17.67
CA ALA A 231 -12.12 -8.01 -18.55
C ALA A 231 -12.95 -6.91 -19.23
N ASN A 232 -13.03 -5.72 -18.62
CA ASN A 232 -13.76 -4.56 -19.16
C ASN A 232 -12.88 -3.58 -19.93
N GLY A 233 -11.55 -3.70 -19.83
CA GLY A 233 -10.60 -3.08 -20.73
C GLY A 233 -10.34 -4.04 -21.88
N ILE A 234 -11.25 -4.05 -22.87
CA ILE A 234 -10.90 -4.55 -24.20
C ILE A 234 -9.70 -3.72 -24.62
N GLU A 235 -8.59 -4.40 -24.87
CA GLU A 235 -7.36 -3.82 -25.39
C GLU A 235 -7.73 -2.96 -26.60
N ASP A 236 -7.44 -1.66 -26.52
CA ASP A 236 -7.33 -0.83 -27.71
C ASP A 236 -6.14 -1.41 -28.51
N GLU A 237 -6.40 -2.47 -29.29
CA GLU A 237 -5.57 -2.78 -30.45
C GLU A 237 -5.76 -1.58 -31.37
N GLU A 238 -4.77 -0.68 -31.36
CA GLU A 238 -4.57 0.28 -32.45
C GLU A 238 -4.42 -0.56 -33.72
N ASP A 239 -5.51 -0.69 -34.48
CA ASP A 239 -5.48 -1.10 -35.87
C ASP A 239 -4.65 -0.06 -36.62
N ASP A 240 -3.34 -0.30 -36.72
CA ASP A 240 -2.47 0.32 -37.70
C ASP A 240 -2.95 -0.10 -39.10
N ASP A 241 -3.91 0.65 -39.64
CA ASP A 241 -4.27 0.64 -41.05
C ASP A 241 -3.09 1.21 -41.85
N ASP A 242 -2.07 0.37 -42.07
CA ASP A 242 -1.05 0.58 -43.09
C ASP A 242 -1.70 0.34 -44.47
N ASP A 243 -2.35 1.39 -44.99
CA ASP A 243 -2.69 1.52 -46.40
C ASP A 243 -1.41 1.51 -47.25
N ASN A 244 -0.98 0.32 -47.68
CA ASN A 244 -0.02 0.13 -48.75
C ASN A 244 -0.71 -0.53 -49.94
N ASP A 245 -1.63 0.22 -50.55
CA ASP A 245 -2.09 -0.04 -51.90
C ASP A 245 -1.03 0.46 -52.89
N ASN A 246 -0.20 -0.47 -53.35
CA ASN A 246 0.65 -0.26 -54.52
C ASN A 246 0.63 -1.52 -55.38
N GLY A 247 -0.58 -1.86 -55.85
CA GLY A 247 -0.77 -2.75 -56.97
C GLY A 247 -0.80 -1.96 -58.27
N ASP A 248 0.32 -1.90 -58.98
CA ASP A 248 0.30 -1.73 -60.44
C ASP A 248 1.42 -2.59 -61.05
N ALA A 249 0.98 -3.73 -61.59
CA ALA A 249 1.73 -4.59 -62.47
C ALA A 249 1.35 -4.26 -63.93
N GLU A 250 2.39 -3.96 -64.71
CA GLU A 250 2.54 -4.15 -66.16
C GLU A 250 1.47 -3.59 -67.13
N LEU A 251 1.91 -2.63 -67.96
CA LEU A 251 2.05 -2.82 -69.42
C LEU A 251 3.23 -1.99 -69.97
#